data_AF-A0AAF0EQP4-F1
#
_entry.id   AF-A0AAF0EQP4-F1
#
_cell.length_a   1.000
_cell.length_b   1.000
_cell.length_c   1.000
_cell.angle_alpha   90.00
_cell.angle_beta   90.00
_cell.angle_gamma   90.00
#
_symmetry.space_group_name_H-M   'P 1'
#
loop_
_entity.id
_entity.type
_entity.pdbx_description
1 polymer ?
#
loop_
_entity_poly.entity_id
_entity_poly.type
_entity_poly.pdbx_seq_one_letter_code
_entity_poly.pdbx_strand_id
1 'polypeptide(L)'
;MPSEASKGSEADMLQLDDLNPSHIPQLNWHLLEQCIPSNLHWLFEPINTKHQPHLDKLRERKRKLDEAWSSGDMSLSEDAALIMHEAKSKRKASSQGLLSEAEKKANHIASEQKRRANIRKGYDMLCSMVPGLEKNGLESTQKKHSASDEEAGEQRGNSLSEMTILEEVLEHLMRRLKDHRMLLLKKHEVQQRVLSQRRRQMS
;
A
#
# COMPACT_ATOMS: atom_id res chain seq x y z
N MET A 1 -27.89 -44.92 -15.90
CA MET A 1 -26.90 -44.32 -14.99
C MET A 1 -26.66 -42.89 -15.44
N PRO A 2 -27.37 -41.91 -14.86
CA PRO A 2 -27.17 -40.50 -15.20
C PRO A 2 -25.97 -39.95 -14.43
N SER A 3 -25.12 -39.23 -15.16
CA SER A 3 -23.90 -38.57 -14.70
C SER A 3 -24.21 -37.55 -13.61
N GLU A 4 -23.58 -37.70 -12.44
CA GLU A 4 -23.67 -36.73 -11.35
C GLU A 4 -22.96 -35.43 -11.73
N ALA A 5 -23.67 -34.33 -11.43
CA ALA A 5 -23.27 -32.98 -11.71
C ALA A 5 -21.99 -32.59 -10.94
N SER A 6 -20.99 -32.14 -11.68
CA SER A 6 -19.87 -31.38 -11.14
C SER A 6 -20.38 -30.00 -10.71
N LYS A 7 -20.89 -29.89 -9.49
CA LYS A 7 -21.09 -28.61 -8.80
C LYS A 7 -19.76 -28.19 -8.16
N GLY A 8 -18.82 -27.79 -9.00
CA GLY A 8 -17.59 -27.13 -8.57
C GLY A 8 -17.87 -25.67 -8.21
N SER A 9 -17.97 -25.39 -6.91
CA SER A 9 -17.66 -24.13 -6.24
C SER A 9 -17.88 -22.81 -7.02
N GLU A 10 -19.13 -22.38 -7.13
CA GLU A 10 -19.48 -21.02 -7.58
C GLU A 10 -19.47 -20.00 -6.41
N ALA A 11 -18.90 -20.37 -5.26
CA ALA A 11 -19.13 -19.68 -3.98
C ALA A 11 -17.99 -18.79 -3.46
N ASP A 12 -16.88 -18.58 -4.17
CA ASP A 12 -15.73 -17.84 -3.60
C ASP A 12 -15.09 -16.79 -4.51
N MET A 13 -15.81 -16.33 -5.54
CA MET A 13 -15.47 -15.09 -6.24
C MET A 13 -16.22 -13.92 -5.59
N LEU A 14 -15.80 -13.50 -4.40
CA LEU A 14 -16.05 -12.11 -4.01
C LEU A 14 -15.36 -11.25 -5.07
N GLN A 15 -16.15 -10.51 -5.86
CA GLN A 15 -15.58 -9.62 -6.86
C GLN A 15 -14.74 -8.57 -6.13
N LEU A 16 -13.65 -8.09 -6.74
CA LEU A 16 -12.80 -7.06 -6.11
C LEU A 16 -13.62 -5.82 -5.69
N ASP A 17 -14.70 -5.53 -6.42
CA ASP A 17 -15.66 -4.48 -6.09
C ASP A 17 -16.41 -4.73 -4.77
N ASP A 18 -16.65 -5.99 -4.40
CA ASP A 18 -17.22 -6.31 -3.10
C ASP A 18 -16.26 -6.00 -1.97
N LEU A 19 -14.95 -5.83 -2.21
CA LEU A 19 -14.01 -5.46 -1.14
C LEU A 19 -13.97 -3.95 -0.88
N ASN A 20 -14.71 -3.14 -1.65
CA ASN A 20 -14.69 -1.70 -1.51
C ASN A 20 -15.31 -1.26 -0.16
N PRO A 21 -14.59 -0.48 0.67
CA PRO A 21 -15.12 0.06 1.92
C PRO A 21 -16.31 1.03 1.72
N SER A 22 -16.50 1.60 0.53
CA SER A 22 -17.66 2.47 0.25
C SER A 22 -19.00 1.72 0.25
N HIS A 23 -18.98 0.39 0.07
CA HIS A 23 -20.19 -0.44 0.02
C HIS A 23 -20.74 -0.80 1.41
N ILE A 24 -20.15 -0.27 2.49
CA ILE A 24 -20.65 -0.51 3.84
C ILE A 24 -21.92 0.32 4.06
N PRO A 25 -23.00 -0.28 4.60
CA PRO A 25 -24.23 0.46 4.87
C PRO A 25 -23.97 1.69 5.75
N GLN A 26 -24.63 2.79 5.42
CA GLN A 26 -24.47 4.02 6.19
C GLN A 26 -25.32 3.98 7.47
N LEU A 27 -24.80 4.58 8.53
CA LEU A 27 -25.53 4.80 9.77
C LEU A 27 -26.52 5.96 9.59
N ASN A 28 -27.66 5.88 10.27
CA ASN A 28 -28.57 7.02 10.33
C ASN A 28 -27.99 8.09 11.28
N TRP A 29 -27.40 9.12 10.70
CA TRP A 29 -26.72 10.19 11.45
C TRP A 29 -27.68 10.98 12.36
N HIS A 30 -28.92 11.19 11.93
CA HIS A 30 -29.91 11.89 12.74
C HIS A 30 -30.21 11.15 14.04
N LEU A 31 -30.32 9.81 13.97
CA LEU A 31 -30.51 8.99 15.16
C LEU A 31 -29.29 9.03 16.09
N LEU A 32 -28.08 9.09 15.51
CA LEU A 32 -26.83 9.22 16.26
C LEU A 32 -26.81 10.52 17.09
N GLU A 33 -27.13 11.66 16.47
CA GLU A 33 -27.12 12.97 17.15
C GLU A 33 -28.09 13.02 18.34
N GLN A 34 -29.22 12.34 18.24
CA GLN A 34 -30.22 12.27 19.30
C GLN A 34 -29.86 11.30 20.43
N CYS A 35 -29.22 10.17 20.11
CA CYS A 35 -29.02 9.08 21.05
C CYS A 35 -27.61 9.03 21.66
N ILE A 36 -26.62 9.66 21.03
CA ILE A 36 -25.20 9.56 21.41
C ILE A 36 -24.63 10.96 21.68
N PRO A 37 -23.97 11.17 22.83
CA PRO A 37 -23.24 12.41 23.14
C PRO A 37 -22.22 12.78 22.06
N SER A 38 -22.07 14.08 21.79
CA SER A 38 -21.20 14.61 20.73
C SER A 38 -19.72 14.19 20.88
N ASN A 39 -19.22 14.04 22.11
CA ASN A 39 -17.85 13.59 22.37
C ASN A 39 -17.58 12.14 21.94
N LEU A 40 -18.61 11.38 21.60
CA LEU A 40 -18.49 9.99 21.10
C LEU A 40 -18.79 9.87 19.60
N HIS A 41 -19.18 10.94 18.91
CA HIS A 41 -19.54 10.89 17.48
C HIS A 41 -18.39 10.42 16.58
N TRP A 42 -17.14 10.70 16.95
CA TRP A 42 -15.96 10.24 16.22
C TRP A 42 -15.89 8.71 16.07
N LEU A 43 -16.46 7.94 17.01
CA LEU A 43 -16.53 6.47 16.90
C LEU A 43 -17.44 5.99 15.77
N PHE A 44 -18.36 6.86 15.32
CA PHE A 44 -19.38 6.60 14.32
C PHE A 44 -19.08 7.27 12.97
N GLU A 45 -17.95 7.97 12.86
CA GLU A 45 -17.53 8.55 11.60
C GLU A 45 -17.31 7.47 10.52
N PRO A 46 -17.65 7.80 9.25
CA PRO A 46 -17.33 6.95 8.12
C PRO A 46 -15.81 6.78 7.99
N ILE A 47 -15.40 5.75 7.25
CA ILE A 47 -13.99 5.46 7.02
C ILE A 47 -13.34 6.69 6.39
N ASN A 48 -12.36 7.24 7.09
CA ASN A 48 -11.60 8.40 6.65
C ASN A 48 -10.11 8.15 6.90
N THR A 49 -9.29 8.95 6.22
CA THR A 49 -7.85 8.92 6.38
C THR A 49 -7.35 9.93 7.40
N LYS A 50 -8.26 10.69 8.04
CA LYS A 50 -7.94 11.80 8.96
C LYS A 50 -7.09 11.35 10.13
N HIS A 51 -7.35 10.14 10.64
CA HIS A 51 -6.66 9.58 11.80
C HIS A 51 -5.51 8.63 11.45
N GLN A 52 -5.10 8.55 10.18
CA GLN A 52 -3.99 7.69 9.77
C GLN A 52 -2.65 8.42 9.97
N PRO A 53 -1.85 8.06 11.00
CA PRO A 53 -0.68 8.85 11.38
C PRO A 53 0.42 8.88 10.32
N HIS A 54 0.53 7.83 9.51
CA HIS A 54 1.49 7.76 8.41
C HIS A 54 1.24 8.82 7.33
N LEU A 55 0.03 9.41 7.27
CA LEU A 55 -0.31 10.49 6.35
C LEU A 55 -0.12 11.89 6.95
N ASP A 56 0.21 12.02 8.24
CA ASP A 56 0.37 13.32 8.88
C ASP A 56 1.50 14.13 8.23
N LYS A 57 2.62 13.47 7.93
CA LYS A 57 3.73 14.10 7.21
C LYS A 57 3.30 14.62 5.84
N LEU A 58 2.45 13.88 5.13
CA LEU A 58 1.94 14.28 3.82
C LEU A 58 0.95 15.45 3.94
N ARG A 59 0.05 15.41 4.92
CA ARG A 59 -0.88 16.51 5.23
C ARG A 59 -0.13 17.79 5.54
N GLU A 60 0.92 17.71 6.35
CA GLU A 60 1.73 18.86 6.72
C GLU A 60 2.50 19.42 5.51
N ARG A 61 3.10 18.56 4.69
CA ARG A 61 3.75 18.98 3.44
C ARG A 61 2.78 19.69 2.51
N LYS A 62 1.57 19.15 2.35
CA LYS A 62 0.51 19.79 1.55
C LYS A 62 0.14 21.16 2.10
N ARG A 63 -0.11 21.27 3.41
CA ARG A 63 -0.43 22.53 4.08
C ARG A 63 0.64 23.60 3.82
N LYS A 64 1.92 23.26 4.04
CA LYS A 64 3.04 24.17 3.79
C LYS A 64 3.15 24.58 2.33
N LEU A 65 2.89 23.66 1.39
CA LEU A 65 2.88 23.97 -0.04
C LEU A 65 1.76 24.95 -0.40
N ASP A 66 0.55 24.72 0.13
CA ASP A 66 -0.60 25.61 -0.08
C ASP A 66 -0.33 27.01 0.52
N GLU A 67 0.28 27.08 1.70
CA GLU A 67 0.72 28.33 2.34
C GLU A 67 1.80 29.05 1.53
N ALA A 68 2.81 28.33 1.01
CA ALA A 68 3.84 28.89 0.16
C ALA A 68 3.24 29.50 -1.11
N TRP A 69 2.31 28.81 -1.77
CA TRP A 69 1.62 29.31 -2.97
C TRP A 69 0.71 30.49 -2.69
N SER A 70 0.02 30.49 -1.56
CA SER A 70 -0.89 31.58 -1.17
C SER A 70 -0.13 32.84 -0.75
N SER A 71 1.00 32.68 -0.06
CA SER A 71 1.84 33.80 0.41
C SER A 71 2.83 34.31 -0.63
N GLY A 72 3.15 33.50 -1.64
CA GLY A 72 4.22 33.76 -2.60
C GLY A 72 5.63 33.46 -2.06
N ASP A 73 5.76 33.06 -0.79
CA ASP A 73 7.03 32.69 -0.18
C ASP A 73 7.30 31.19 -0.37
N MET A 74 8.07 30.86 -1.42
CA MET A 74 8.44 29.47 -1.72
C MET A 74 9.39 28.84 -0.70
N SER A 75 9.96 29.62 0.24
CA SER A 75 10.84 29.08 1.29
C SER A 75 10.08 28.30 2.36
N LEU A 76 8.77 28.52 2.48
CA LEU A 76 7.90 27.86 3.46
C LEU A 76 7.68 26.36 3.19
N SER A 77 7.99 25.90 1.97
CA SER A 77 7.83 24.49 1.58
C SER A 77 9.04 23.99 0.79
N GLU A 78 9.69 22.94 1.29
CA GLU A 78 10.73 22.22 0.57
C GLU A 78 10.22 21.75 -0.80
N ASP A 79 8.96 21.34 -0.88
CA ASP A 79 8.34 20.85 -2.12
C ASP A 79 8.17 21.97 -3.14
N ALA A 80 7.82 23.18 -2.70
CA ALA A 80 7.73 24.35 -3.57
C ALA A 80 9.11 24.69 -4.16
N ALA A 81 10.14 24.69 -3.32
CA ALA A 81 11.52 24.93 -3.75
C ALA A 81 12.01 23.86 -4.74
N LEU A 82 11.71 22.58 -4.48
CA LEU A 82 12.05 21.46 -5.37
C LEU A 82 11.36 21.58 -6.73
N ILE A 83 10.05 21.87 -6.78
CA ILE A 83 9.30 22.05 -8.03
C ILE A 83 9.90 23.20 -8.87
N MET A 84 10.23 24.32 -8.23
CA MET A 84 10.87 25.47 -8.91
C MET A 84 12.27 25.11 -9.42
N HIS A 85 13.05 24.38 -8.63
CA HIS A 85 14.38 23.93 -9.02
C HIS A 85 14.32 22.90 -10.16
N GLU A 86 13.35 22.00 -10.16
CA GLU A 86 13.13 21.02 -11.22
C GLU A 86 12.74 21.72 -12.53
N ALA A 87 11.82 22.70 -12.48
CA ALA A 87 11.47 23.53 -13.63
C ALA A 87 12.66 24.33 -14.18
N LYS A 88 13.58 24.78 -13.31
CA LYS A 88 14.82 25.45 -13.72
C LYS A 88 15.84 24.47 -14.30
N SER A 89 15.95 23.27 -13.74
CA SER A 89 16.86 22.22 -14.20
C SER A 89 16.43 21.67 -15.55
N LYS A 90 15.13 21.55 -15.82
CA LYS A 90 14.59 21.15 -17.12
C LYS A 90 14.94 22.17 -18.22
N ARG A 91 14.94 23.47 -17.89
CA ARG A 91 15.42 24.55 -18.79
C ARG A 91 16.94 24.55 -18.98
N LYS A 92 17.70 24.04 -18.03
CA LYS A 92 19.17 23.92 -18.13
C LYS A 92 19.57 22.68 -18.92
N ALA A 93 18.82 21.59 -18.80
CA ALA A 93 19.01 20.36 -19.57
C ALA A 93 18.84 20.58 -21.08
N SER A 94 17.96 21.50 -21.51
CA SER A 94 17.86 21.90 -22.93
C SER A 94 19.05 22.73 -23.43
N SER A 95 19.93 23.20 -22.54
CA SER A 95 21.13 23.99 -22.87
C SER A 95 22.43 23.17 -22.83
N GLN A 96 22.42 21.99 -22.20
CA GLN A 96 23.51 21.04 -22.26
C GLN A 96 23.35 20.27 -23.58
N GLY A 97 24.31 20.40 -24.51
CA GLY A 97 24.19 19.86 -25.87
C GLY A 97 23.90 18.36 -25.94
N LEU A 98 23.60 17.87 -27.15
CA LEU A 98 23.31 16.46 -27.41
C LEU A 98 24.50 15.56 -27.01
N LEU A 99 24.24 14.53 -26.19
CA LEU A 99 25.22 13.49 -25.83
C LEU A 99 25.78 12.79 -27.08
N SER A 100 27.07 12.46 -27.09
CA SER A 100 27.67 11.61 -28.13
C SER A 100 27.08 10.19 -28.11
N GLU A 101 27.23 9.44 -29.20
CA GLU A 101 26.72 8.06 -29.27
C GLU A 101 27.35 7.14 -28.23
N ALA A 102 28.66 7.30 -27.98
CA ALA A 102 29.38 6.56 -26.95
C ALA A 102 28.87 6.88 -25.54
N GLU A 103 28.64 8.17 -25.24
CA GLU A 103 28.08 8.61 -23.95
C GLU A 103 26.63 8.13 -23.78
N LYS A 104 25.81 8.19 -24.83
CA LYS A 104 24.44 7.66 -24.82
C LYS A 104 24.45 6.16 -24.49
N LYS A 105 25.34 5.39 -25.12
CA LYS A 105 25.46 3.95 -24.87
C LYS A 105 25.88 3.65 -23.43
N ALA A 106 26.88 4.38 -22.92
CA ALA A 106 27.34 4.25 -21.54
C ALA A 106 26.24 4.62 -20.53
N ASN A 107 25.53 5.72 -20.76
CA ASN A 107 24.43 6.17 -19.91
C ASN A 107 23.25 5.19 -19.93
N HIS A 108 22.91 4.63 -21.09
CA HIS A 108 21.88 3.60 -21.22
C HIS A 108 22.21 2.36 -20.38
N ILE A 109 23.45 1.86 -20.44
CA ILE A 109 23.86 0.70 -19.62
C ILE A 109 23.82 1.02 -18.13
N ALA A 110 24.38 2.18 -17.71
CA ALA A 110 24.43 2.56 -16.32
C ALA A 110 23.02 2.80 -15.72
N SER A 111 22.15 3.49 -16.46
CA SER A 111 20.75 3.70 -16.06
C SER A 111 19.97 2.38 -15.97
N GLU A 112 20.22 1.45 -16.88
CA GLU A 112 19.61 0.12 -16.84
C GLU A 112 20.08 -0.71 -15.65
N GLN A 113 21.39 -0.71 -15.35
CA GLN A 113 21.94 -1.38 -14.18
C GLN A 113 21.33 -0.83 -12.89
N LYS A 114 21.25 0.51 -12.78
CA LYS A 114 20.59 1.18 -11.65
C LYS A 114 19.12 0.80 -11.55
N ARG A 115 18.39 0.78 -12.67
CA ARG A 115 16.98 0.36 -12.72
C ARG A 115 16.80 -1.06 -12.19
N ARG A 116 17.62 -2.01 -12.68
CA ARG A 116 17.58 -3.42 -12.25
C ARG A 116 17.95 -3.59 -10.77
N ALA A 117 18.95 -2.86 -10.27
CA ALA A 117 19.30 -2.88 -8.86
C ALA A 117 18.15 -2.39 -7.96
N ASN A 118 17.45 -1.33 -8.38
CA ASN A 118 16.28 -0.83 -7.65
C ASN A 118 15.12 -1.83 -7.66
N ILE A 119 14.86 -2.51 -8.78
CA ILE A 119 13.83 -3.55 -8.88
C ILE A 119 14.14 -4.70 -7.90
N ARG A 120 15.39 -5.19 -7.88
CA ARG A 120 15.82 -6.24 -6.93
C ARG A 120 15.60 -5.85 -5.48
N LYS A 121 16.03 -4.63 -5.11
CA LYS A 121 15.78 -4.09 -3.77
C LYS A 121 14.28 -4.02 -3.44
N GLY A 122 13.43 -3.77 -4.42
CA GLY A 122 11.98 -3.83 -4.27
C GLY A 122 11.49 -5.22 -3.89
N TYR A 123 11.96 -6.26 -4.58
CA TYR A 123 11.63 -7.65 -4.24
C TYR A 123 12.16 -8.07 -2.87
N ASP A 124 13.39 -7.68 -2.51
CA ASP A 124 13.94 -7.96 -1.18
C ASP A 124 13.06 -7.36 -0.08
N MET A 125 12.56 -6.14 -0.30
CA MET A 125 11.64 -5.48 0.61
C MET A 125 10.30 -6.22 0.70
N LEU A 126 9.75 -6.69 -0.42
CA LEU A 126 8.51 -7.51 -0.43
C LEU A 126 8.69 -8.79 0.38
N CYS A 127 9.81 -9.48 0.22
CA CYS A 127 10.13 -10.69 0.98
C CYS A 127 10.13 -10.45 2.50
N SER A 128 10.63 -9.28 2.95
CA SER A 128 10.63 -8.90 4.38
C SER A 128 9.27 -8.47 4.93
N MET A 129 8.36 -8.01 4.07
CA MET A 129 7.08 -7.46 4.52
C MET A 129 5.95 -8.50 4.52
N VAL A 130 6.00 -9.49 3.63
CA VAL A 130 4.91 -10.46 3.45
C VAL A 130 5.13 -11.71 4.31
N PRO A 131 4.25 -11.98 5.29
CA PRO A 131 4.31 -13.19 6.09
C PRO A 131 4.17 -14.43 5.22
N GLY A 132 5.21 -15.27 5.16
CA GLY A 132 5.27 -16.46 4.29
C GLY A 132 6.55 -16.49 3.45
N LEU A 133 6.94 -15.34 2.91
CA LEU A 133 8.18 -15.20 2.14
C LEU A 133 9.44 -15.21 3.03
N GLU A 134 9.36 -14.61 4.23
CA GLU A 134 10.49 -14.61 5.19
C GLU A 134 10.89 -16.03 5.63
N LYS A 135 9.90 -16.90 5.89
CA LYS A 135 10.15 -18.27 6.39
C LYS A 135 10.74 -19.19 5.32
N ASN A 136 10.24 -19.06 4.09
CA ASN A 136 10.74 -19.85 2.96
C ASN A 136 12.19 -19.48 2.59
N GLY A 137 12.60 -18.25 2.91
CA GLY A 137 13.99 -17.82 2.79
C GLY A 137 14.93 -18.33 3.90
N LEU A 138 14.40 -18.74 5.05
CA LEU A 138 15.20 -19.28 6.16
C LEU A 138 15.37 -20.81 6.05
N GLU A 139 14.32 -21.52 5.63
CA GLU A 139 14.30 -22.99 5.47
C GLU A 139 15.23 -23.50 4.35
N SER A 140 15.43 -22.71 3.29
CA SER A 140 16.43 -22.97 2.24
C SER A 140 17.88 -22.95 2.76
N THR A 141 18.11 -22.28 3.89
CA THR A 141 19.45 -22.10 4.48
C THR A 141 19.83 -23.26 5.40
N GLN A 142 18.86 -23.98 5.99
CA GLN A 142 19.16 -25.14 6.85
C GLN A 142 19.51 -26.42 6.09
N LYS A 143 19.15 -26.56 4.81
CA LYS A 143 19.49 -27.75 3.99
C LYS A 143 20.84 -27.70 3.27
N LYS A 144 21.62 -26.61 3.42
CA LYS A 144 22.84 -26.38 2.64
C LYS A 144 24.10 -26.14 3.49
N HIS A 145 24.15 -26.70 4.70
CA HIS A 145 25.33 -26.71 5.57
C HIS A 145 25.90 -28.13 5.77
N SER A 146 25.91 -28.97 4.72
CA SER A 146 26.54 -30.30 4.76
C SER A 146 27.28 -30.70 3.48
N ALA A 147 27.95 -29.76 2.79
CA ALA A 147 28.95 -30.09 1.78
C ALA A 147 29.92 -28.91 1.55
N SER A 148 31.20 -29.22 1.50
CA SER A 148 32.40 -28.36 1.59
C SER A 148 32.73 -27.45 0.39
N ASP A 149 33.69 -26.56 0.67
CA ASP A 149 34.76 -25.96 -0.15
C ASP A 149 34.51 -24.72 -1.05
N GLU A 150 35.25 -23.67 -0.66
CA GLU A 150 36.07 -22.70 -1.42
C GLU A 150 35.54 -21.98 -2.68
N GLU A 151 35.93 -20.69 -2.75
CA GLU A 151 36.09 -19.84 -3.94
C GLU A 151 34.97 -18.84 -4.33
N ALA A 152 35.45 -17.64 -4.68
CA ALA A 152 34.75 -16.39 -4.87
C ALA A 152 33.71 -16.37 -6.01
N GLY A 153 32.61 -15.63 -5.81
CA GLY A 153 31.74 -15.17 -6.89
C GLY A 153 30.24 -15.26 -6.56
N GLU A 154 29.64 -14.08 -6.35
CA GLU A 154 28.20 -13.83 -6.21
C GLU A 154 27.42 -14.69 -5.21
N GLN A 155 27.07 -14.07 -4.08
CA GLN A 155 25.90 -14.43 -3.28
C GLN A 155 24.69 -14.69 -4.20
N ARG A 156 24.48 -15.96 -4.56
CA ARG A 156 23.24 -16.47 -5.16
C ARG A 156 22.15 -16.32 -4.09
N GLY A 157 21.57 -15.13 -4.06
CA GLY A 157 20.45 -14.78 -3.21
C GLY A 157 19.34 -15.81 -3.38
N ASN A 158 19.01 -16.43 -2.25
CA ASN A 158 17.72 -17.01 -1.89
C ASN A 158 16.65 -16.93 -3.00
N SER A 159 16.69 -17.87 -3.94
CA SER A 159 16.00 -17.68 -5.22
C SER A 159 14.55 -18.18 -5.17
N LEU A 160 13.71 -17.53 -4.37
CA LEU A 160 12.28 -17.54 -4.69
C LEU A 160 12.13 -16.85 -6.06
N SER A 161 11.36 -17.48 -6.95
CA SER A 161 11.08 -16.87 -8.25
C SER A 161 10.37 -15.53 -8.04
N GLU A 162 10.73 -14.51 -8.84
CA GLU A 162 10.02 -13.22 -8.85
C GLU A 162 8.50 -13.43 -9.03
N MET A 163 8.10 -14.41 -9.84
CA MET A 163 6.69 -14.78 -10.02
C MET A 163 6.05 -15.22 -8.71
N THR A 164 6.70 -16.13 -7.98
CA THR A 164 6.19 -16.65 -6.69
C THR A 164 6.10 -15.56 -5.63
N ILE A 165 7.06 -14.62 -5.62
CA ILE A 165 7.00 -13.47 -4.72
C ILE A 165 5.73 -12.65 -5.02
N LEU A 166 5.47 -12.34 -6.28
CA LEU A 166 4.29 -11.56 -6.67
C LEU A 166 2.97 -12.29 -6.38
N GLU A 167 2.92 -13.60 -6.61
CA GLU A 167 1.75 -14.43 -6.30
C GLU A 167 1.43 -14.42 -4.80
N GLU A 168 2.42 -14.64 -3.93
CA GLU A 168 2.24 -14.62 -2.48
C GLU A 168 1.84 -13.22 -1.97
N VAL A 169 2.45 -12.16 -2.54
CA VAL A 169 2.08 -10.77 -2.24
C VAL A 169 0.61 -10.53 -2.59
N LEU A 170 0.17 -10.98 -3.77
CA LEU A 170 -1.21 -10.81 -4.21
C LEU A 170 -2.18 -11.55 -3.29
N GLU A 171 -1.91 -12.80 -2.96
CA GLU A 171 -2.74 -13.59 -2.04
C GLU A 171 -2.83 -12.91 -0.67
N HIS A 172 -1.68 -12.46 -0.14
CA HIS A 172 -1.63 -11.76 1.13
C HIS A 172 -2.48 -10.49 1.11
N LEU A 173 -2.35 -9.65 0.08
CA LEU A 173 -3.14 -8.43 -0.07
C LEU A 173 -4.64 -8.72 -0.15
N MET A 174 -5.04 -9.73 -0.94
CA MET A 174 -6.44 -10.13 -1.05
C MET A 174 -7.00 -10.60 0.30
N ARG A 175 -6.24 -11.40 1.06
CA ARG A 175 -6.62 -11.84 2.40
C ARG A 175 -6.78 -10.65 3.35
N ARG A 176 -5.83 -9.71 3.35
CA ARG A 176 -5.91 -8.50 4.18
C ARG A 176 -7.09 -7.61 3.84
N LEU A 177 -7.45 -7.50 2.55
CA LEU A 177 -8.64 -6.75 2.12
C LEU A 177 -9.93 -7.44 2.58
N LYS A 178 -10.03 -8.77 2.45
CA LYS A 178 -11.16 -9.56 2.99
C LYS A 178 -11.30 -9.36 4.51
N ASP A 179 -10.21 -9.49 5.26
CA ASP A 179 -10.19 -9.28 6.73
C ASP A 179 -10.62 -7.85 7.09
N HIS A 180 -10.09 -6.86 6.37
CA HIS A 180 -10.43 -5.46 6.58
C HIS A 180 -11.93 -5.22 6.39
N ARG A 181 -12.52 -5.75 5.30
CA ARG A 181 -13.96 -5.67 5.06
C ARG A 181 -14.77 -6.32 6.19
N MET A 182 -14.38 -7.51 6.63
CA MET A 182 -15.08 -8.20 7.72
C MET A 182 -15.05 -7.41 9.02
N LEU A 183 -13.90 -6.80 9.36
CA LEU A 183 -13.78 -5.93 10.53
C LEU A 183 -14.67 -4.70 10.43
N LEU A 184 -14.79 -4.11 9.23
CA LEU A 184 -15.64 -2.95 9.01
C LEU A 184 -17.14 -3.30 9.09
N LEU A 185 -17.57 -4.45 8.56
CA LEU A 185 -18.94 -4.94 8.73
C LEU A 185 -19.25 -5.19 10.20
N LYS A 186 -18.32 -5.83 10.92
CA LYS A 186 -18.45 -6.05 12.37
C LYS A 186 -18.54 -4.74 13.16
N LYS A 187 -17.71 -3.74 12.80
CA LYS A 187 -17.79 -2.39 13.37
C LYS A 187 -19.18 -1.80 13.15
N HIS A 188 -19.70 -1.85 11.92
CA HIS A 188 -21.02 -1.34 11.58
C HIS A 188 -22.13 -2.03 12.38
N GLU A 189 -22.11 -3.36 12.49
CA GLU A 189 -23.12 -4.11 13.24
C GLU A 189 -23.13 -3.71 14.73
N VAL A 190 -21.95 -3.58 15.34
CA VAL A 190 -21.83 -3.15 16.73
C VAL A 190 -22.35 -1.72 16.91
N GLN A 191 -22.02 -0.80 16.00
CA GLN A 191 -22.53 0.57 16.02
C GLN A 191 -24.06 0.62 15.95
N GLN A 192 -24.67 -0.15 15.03
CA GLN A 192 -26.12 -0.26 14.91
C GLN A 192 -26.78 -0.82 16.18
N ARG A 193 -26.15 -1.83 16.79
CA ARG A 193 -26.63 -2.43 18.03
C ARG A 193 -26.61 -1.42 19.18
N VAL A 194 -25.54 -0.65 19.32
CA VAL A 194 -25.42 0.41 20.34
C VAL A 194 -26.47 1.49 20.13
N LEU A 195 -26.67 1.96 18.89
CA LEU A 195 -27.70 2.94 18.54
C LEU A 195 -29.11 2.44 18.88
N SER A 196 -29.42 1.20 18.50
CA SER A 196 -30.71 0.58 18.76
C SER A 196 -30.99 0.41 20.26
N GLN A 197 -29.98 0.01 21.05
CA GLN A 197 -30.10 -0.12 22.50
C GLN A 197 -30.32 1.23 23.18
N ARG A 198 -29.54 2.26 22.79
CA ARG A 198 -29.70 3.62 23.34
C ARG A 198 -31.05 4.21 22.99
N ARG A 199 -31.52 4.05 21.75
CA ARG A 199 -32.87 4.48 21.33
C ARG A 199 -33.96 3.85 22.21
N ARG A 200 -33.86 2.55 22.52
CA ARG A 200 -34.83 1.86 23.38
C ARG A 200 -34.80 2.34 24.84
N GLN A 201 -33.66 2.81 25.35
CA GLN A 201 -33.56 3.35 26.71
C GLN A 201 -34.14 4.76 26.83
N MET A 202 -34.22 5.50 25.72
CA MET A 202 -34.73 6.88 25.66
C MET A 202 -36.24 6.95 25.35
N SER A 203 -36.86 5.82 25.00
CA SER A 203 -38.30 5.68 24.77
C SER A 203 -38.99 5.08 25.99
#